data_AF-A0A8T5QGA9-F1
#
_entry.id   AF-A0A8T5QGA9-F1
#
_cell.length_a   1.000
_cell.length_b   1.000
_cell.length_c   1.000
_cell.angle_alpha   90.00
_cell.angle_beta   90.00
_cell.angle_gamma   90.00
#
_symmetry.space_group_name_H-M   'P 1'
#
loop_
_entity.id
_entity.type
_entity.pdbx_description
1 polymer ?
#
loop_
_entity_poly.entity_id
_entity_poly.type
_entity_poly.pdbx_seq_one_letter_code
_entity_poly.pdbx_strand_id
1 'polypeptide(L)'
;MAHYLVEQGFIPLDKSWINRMVLLDFINGSGYAVRFLTEHYDELGDDLKSTYRAYTELKQGKKEIHVGESGTLYRFLKFLFYKQRLNLELIPEGTLIERVKNFCDDPDMINWSLEKLLNTKDRTTQWASAAILLGNNEIIQNSEPKIRLSYEAREHWYKRRRQKKYWEEQHDLTILAQAMCYLSLLKEEGTRYTPGHAEDYCFARAFGFITKGEGEIKYPNLRGHESDRIIEMEKQLGNLKSRRLIDSNDHRVVQAISMYYVVNNKAKIKDALSKGMNVEEAIRRIQGKFSNPCCVSKSWPQFWKFLEYSIRIFQK
;
A
#
# COMPACT_ATOMS: atom_id res chain seq x y z
N MET A 1 21.11 1.82 9.14
CA MET A 1 20.30 2.57 8.15
C MET A 1 18.82 2.22 8.23
N ALA A 2 18.41 0.94 8.10
CA ALA A 2 16.99 0.56 8.16
C ALA A 2 16.28 1.06 9.43
N HIS A 3 16.84 0.79 10.62
CA HIS A 3 16.32 1.29 11.90
C HIS A 3 16.16 2.81 11.92
N TYR A 4 17.18 3.53 11.45
CA TYR A 4 17.16 4.99 11.36
C TYR A 4 16.00 5.50 10.47
N LEU A 5 15.73 4.87 9.32
CA LEU A 5 14.63 5.29 8.45
C LEU A 5 13.26 5.15 9.15
N VAL A 6 13.11 4.13 9.99
CA VAL A 6 11.91 3.93 10.81
C VAL A 6 11.83 4.99 11.91
N GLU A 7 12.90 5.21 12.68
CA GLU A 7 12.95 6.21 13.76
C GLU A 7 12.70 7.64 13.28
N GLN A 8 13.11 7.98 12.06
CA GLN A 8 12.83 9.28 11.45
C GLN A 8 11.41 9.40 10.87
N GLY A 9 10.58 8.38 11.00
CA GLY A 9 9.22 8.36 10.45
C GLY A 9 9.16 8.31 8.93
N PHE A 10 10.26 7.97 8.24
CA PHE A 10 10.24 7.83 6.79
C PHE A 10 9.52 6.57 6.35
N ILE A 11 9.55 5.49 7.13
CA ILE A 11 8.84 4.26 6.77
C ILE A 11 7.45 4.26 7.42
N PRO A 12 6.37 4.27 6.63
CA PRO A 12 5.03 4.31 7.17
C PRO A 12 4.66 2.99 7.85
N LEU A 13 3.60 3.03 8.64
CA LEU A 13 2.99 1.84 9.21
C LEU A 13 2.43 0.92 8.12
N ASP A 14 2.50 -0.40 8.33
CA ASP A 14 2.00 -1.39 7.39
C ASP A 14 0.46 -1.36 7.37
N LYS A 15 -0.08 -0.81 6.27
CA LYS A 15 -1.51 -0.73 6.02
C LYS A 15 -2.20 -2.10 6.04
N SER A 16 -1.56 -3.12 5.46
CA SER A 16 -2.12 -4.47 5.39
C SER A 16 -2.23 -5.09 6.78
N TRP A 17 -1.24 -4.85 7.64
CA TRP A 17 -1.26 -5.25 9.04
C TRP A 17 -2.36 -4.53 9.82
N ILE A 18 -2.40 -3.20 9.74
CA ILE A 18 -3.37 -2.38 10.48
C ILE A 18 -4.80 -2.75 10.07
N ASN A 19 -5.12 -2.88 8.78
CA ASN A 19 -6.47 -3.25 8.36
C ASN A 19 -6.94 -4.61 8.93
N ARG A 20 -6.02 -5.57 9.11
CA ARG A 20 -6.32 -6.86 9.76
C ARG A 20 -6.53 -6.68 11.25
N MET A 21 -5.66 -5.93 11.91
CA MET A 21 -5.77 -5.65 13.34
C MET A 21 -7.05 -4.92 13.70
N VAL A 22 -7.45 -3.94 12.87
CA VAL A 22 -8.67 -3.16 13.07
C VAL A 22 -9.90 -4.05 12.88
N LEU A 23 -9.92 -4.92 11.86
CA LEU A 23 -11.01 -5.88 11.68
C LEU A 23 -11.11 -6.84 12.88
N LEU A 24 -9.98 -7.39 13.34
CA LEU A 24 -9.94 -8.28 14.50
C LEU A 24 -10.39 -7.59 15.79
N ASP A 25 -9.99 -6.35 16.02
CA ASP A 25 -10.46 -5.56 17.15
C ASP A 25 -11.97 -5.32 17.06
N PHE A 26 -12.49 -4.97 15.89
CA PHE A 26 -13.91 -4.72 15.69
C PHE A 26 -14.76 -5.96 15.99
N ILE A 27 -14.45 -7.10 15.38
CA ILE A 27 -15.24 -8.33 15.54
C ILE A 27 -15.20 -8.88 16.97
N ASN A 28 -14.20 -8.51 17.75
CA ASN A 28 -14.04 -8.90 19.15
C ASN A 28 -14.41 -7.78 20.14
N GLY A 29 -15.02 -6.68 19.68
CA GLY A 29 -15.49 -5.58 20.56
C GLY A 29 -14.39 -4.77 21.23
N SER A 30 -13.16 -4.80 20.73
CA SER A 30 -12.04 -4.01 21.26
C SER A 30 -12.07 -2.56 20.77
N GLY A 31 -11.90 -1.61 21.69
CA GLY A 31 -11.78 -0.18 21.38
C GLY A 31 -10.41 0.27 20.89
N TYR A 32 -9.39 -0.59 20.97
CA TYR A 32 -7.99 -0.18 20.80
C TYR A 32 -7.67 0.34 19.40
N ALA A 33 -8.09 -0.35 18.35
CA ALA A 33 -7.83 0.08 16.98
C ALA A 33 -8.31 1.51 16.68
N VAL A 34 -9.47 1.92 17.21
CA VAL A 34 -9.96 3.30 17.04
C VAL A 34 -9.04 4.28 17.77
N ARG A 35 -8.67 3.99 19.03
CA ARG A 35 -7.73 4.82 19.79
C ARG A 35 -6.39 4.96 19.06
N PHE A 36 -5.82 3.85 18.61
CA PHE A 36 -4.56 3.81 17.85
C PHE A 36 -4.64 4.68 16.59
N LEU A 37 -5.70 4.52 15.78
CA LEU A 37 -5.87 5.30 14.55
C LEU A 37 -6.08 6.79 14.82
N THR A 38 -6.71 7.16 15.94
CA THR A 38 -6.82 8.57 16.38
C THR A 38 -5.46 9.13 16.77
N GLU A 39 -4.67 8.39 17.57
CA GLU A 39 -3.34 8.81 18.03
C GLU A 39 -2.36 9.02 16.86
N HIS A 40 -2.49 8.25 15.79
CA HIS A 40 -1.62 8.32 14.60
C HIS A 40 -2.23 9.03 13.40
N TYR A 41 -3.37 9.73 13.53
CA TYR A 41 -4.20 10.16 12.40
C TYR A 41 -3.44 10.95 11.31
N ASP A 42 -2.55 11.84 11.72
CA ASP A 42 -1.77 12.69 10.80
C ASP A 42 -0.68 11.93 10.02
N GLU A 43 -0.28 10.76 10.52
CA GLU A 43 0.72 9.87 9.92
C GLU A 43 0.09 8.82 8.99
N LEU A 44 -1.24 8.69 9.01
CA LEU A 44 -1.97 7.71 8.21
C LEU A 44 -2.02 8.10 6.74
N GLY A 45 -1.81 7.11 5.87
CA GLY A 45 -2.20 7.21 4.45
C GLY A 45 -3.72 7.19 4.27
N ASP A 46 -4.19 7.63 3.10
CA ASP A 46 -5.62 7.84 2.81
C ASP A 46 -6.49 6.60 3.03
N ASP A 47 -5.96 5.41 2.72
CA ASP A 47 -6.65 4.15 2.97
C ASP A 47 -6.86 3.89 4.48
N LEU A 48 -5.88 4.22 5.33
CA LEU A 48 -6.00 4.03 6.78
C LEU A 48 -6.89 5.10 7.43
N LYS A 49 -6.94 6.31 6.87
CA LYS A 49 -7.94 7.32 7.24
C LYS A 49 -9.35 6.86 6.87
N SER A 50 -9.52 6.22 5.70
CA SER A 50 -10.78 5.59 5.30
C SER A 50 -11.17 4.46 6.25
N THR A 51 -10.22 3.63 6.66
CA THR A 51 -10.40 2.62 7.72
C THR A 51 -10.90 3.28 9.00
N TYR A 52 -10.21 4.28 9.52
CA TYR A 52 -10.64 4.99 10.73
C TYR A 52 -12.09 5.51 10.63
N ARG A 53 -12.44 6.16 9.52
CA ARG A 53 -13.80 6.64 9.26
C ARG A 53 -14.82 5.50 9.30
N ALA A 54 -14.62 4.46 8.50
CA ALA A 54 -15.56 3.34 8.40
C ALA A 54 -15.82 2.67 9.75
N TYR A 55 -14.77 2.42 10.55
CA TYR A 55 -14.93 1.81 11.86
C TYR A 55 -15.58 2.73 12.90
N THR A 56 -15.38 4.04 12.78
CA THR A 56 -16.09 5.03 13.60
C THR A 56 -17.58 5.07 13.24
N GLU A 57 -17.91 5.04 11.95
CA GLU A 57 -19.29 5.00 11.46
C GLU A 57 -20.02 3.71 11.88
N LEU A 58 -19.34 2.57 11.82
CA LEU A 58 -19.86 1.30 12.33
C LEU A 58 -20.17 1.36 13.83
N LYS A 59 -19.28 1.94 14.65
CA LYS A 59 -19.51 2.09 16.09
C LYS A 59 -20.66 3.05 16.41
N GLN A 60 -20.89 4.04 15.56
CA GLN A 60 -22.00 4.97 15.69
C GLN A 60 -23.33 4.38 15.21
N GLY A 61 -23.33 3.15 14.69
CA GLY A 61 -24.54 2.50 14.17
C GLY A 61 -25.07 3.15 12.90
N LYS A 62 -24.21 3.79 12.09
CA LYS A 62 -24.62 4.33 10.79
C LYS A 62 -25.01 3.20 9.84
N LYS A 63 -25.97 3.47 8.96
CA LYS A 63 -26.38 2.54 7.89
C LYS A 63 -25.44 2.55 6.69
N GLU A 64 -24.85 3.71 6.41
CA GLU A 64 -23.92 3.95 5.32
C GLU A 64 -22.50 4.04 5.89
N ILE A 65 -21.61 3.21 5.36
CA ILE A 65 -20.23 3.07 5.82
C ILE A 65 -19.30 3.45 4.67
N HIS A 66 -18.59 4.55 4.82
CA HIS A 66 -17.73 5.11 3.79
C HIS A 66 -16.35 4.45 3.83
N VAL A 67 -15.98 3.83 2.71
CA VAL A 67 -14.71 3.10 2.60
C VAL A 67 -13.67 3.80 1.72
N GLY A 68 -13.99 5.00 1.22
CA GLY A 68 -13.09 5.78 0.36
C GLY A 68 -12.70 4.99 -0.90
N GLU A 69 -11.43 5.06 -1.29
CA GLU A 69 -10.89 4.26 -2.40
C GLU A 69 -10.35 2.87 -1.99
N SER A 70 -10.53 2.46 -0.72
CA SER A 70 -9.88 1.27 -0.18
C SER A 70 -10.61 -0.03 -0.56
N GLY A 71 -10.15 -0.67 -1.63
CA GLY A 71 -10.66 -1.98 -2.04
C GLY A 71 -10.47 -3.09 -0.98
N THR A 72 -9.41 -3.01 -0.17
CA THR A 72 -9.19 -3.95 0.94
C THR A 72 -10.26 -3.82 2.02
N LEU A 73 -10.54 -2.58 2.43
CA LEU A 73 -11.55 -2.29 3.44
C LEU A 73 -12.94 -2.70 2.95
N TYR A 74 -13.28 -2.37 1.69
CA TYR A 74 -14.54 -2.78 1.08
C TYR A 74 -14.75 -4.29 1.18
N ARG A 75 -13.80 -5.10 0.71
CA ARG A 75 -13.95 -6.56 0.70
C ARG A 75 -14.00 -7.15 2.10
N PHE A 76 -13.20 -6.64 3.03
CA PHE A 76 -13.21 -7.10 4.42
C PHE A 76 -14.57 -6.83 5.09
N LEU A 77 -15.09 -5.61 4.96
CA LEU A 77 -16.37 -5.24 5.54
C LEU A 77 -17.53 -5.94 4.84
N LYS A 78 -17.49 -6.08 3.51
CA LYS A 78 -18.53 -6.79 2.76
C LYS A 78 -18.64 -8.25 3.19
N PHE A 79 -17.51 -8.95 3.33
CA PHE A 79 -17.49 -10.33 3.82
C PHE A 79 -18.00 -10.41 5.26
N LEU A 80 -17.60 -9.47 6.13
CA LEU A 80 -18.09 -9.36 7.49
C LEU A 80 -19.61 -9.15 7.53
N PHE A 81 -20.16 -8.27 6.70
CA PHE A 81 -21.58 -7.95 6.65
C PHE A 81 -22.39 -9.16 6.22
N TYR A 82 -21.93 -9.91 5.22
CA TYR A 82 -22.55 -11.19 4.86
C TYR A 82 -22.50 -12.18 6.02
N LYS A 83 -21.33 -12.34 6.66
CA LYS A 83 -21.15 -13.31 7.73
C LYS A 83 -22.02 -13.02 8.96
N GLN A 84 -22.17 -11.75 9.31
CA GLN A 84 -22.96 -11.30 10.46
C GLN A 84 -24.41 -10.94 10.10
N ARG A 85 -24.82 -11.10 8.84
CA ARG A 85 -26.14 -10.71 8.32
C ARG A 85 -26.49 -9.24 8.61
N LEU A 86 -25.49 -8.37 8.50
CA LEU A 86 -25.65 -6.93 8.67
C LEU A 86 -26.19 -6.32 7.38
N ASN A 87 -27.31 -5.59 7.49
CA ASN A 87 -27.89 -4.85 6.38
C ASN A 87 -27.37 -3.42 6.36
N LEU A 88 -26.11 -3.26 5.94
CA LEU A 88 -25.40 -1.98 5.87
C LEU A 88 -24.88 -1.76 4.44
N GLU A 89 -24.82 -0.51 4.03
CA GLU A 89 -24.32 -0.11 2.71
C GLU A 89 -22.87 0.36 2.79
N LEU A 90 -22.03 -0.10 1.86
CA LEU A 90 -20.67 0.38 1.70
C LEU A 90 -20.64 1.47 0.62
N ILE A 91 -20.14 2.66 0.98
CA ILE A 91 -20.05 3.81 0.08
C ILE A 91 -18.59 3.92 -0.45
N PRO A 92 -18.31 3.49 -1.70
CA PRO A 92 -17.01 3.68 -2.33
C PRO A 92 -16.87 5.10 -2.89
N GLU A 93 -15.63 5.57 -2.99
CA GLU A 93 -15.29 6.88 -3.58
C GLU A 93 -14.28 6.71 -4.72
N GLY A 94 -14.16 7.73 -5.57
CA GLY A 94 -13.16 7.83 -6.63
C GLY A 94 -13.13 6.62 -7.58
N THR A 95 -11.93 6.09 -7.83
CA THR A 95 -11.74 4.93 -8.74
C THR A 95 -12.41 3.65 -8.24
N LEU A 96 -12.72 3.55 -6.95
CA LEU A 96 -13.32 2.34 -6.37
C LEU A 96 -14.77 2.15 -6.85
N ILE A 97 -15.49 3.23 -7.18
CA ILE A 97 -16.89 3.20 -7.66
C ILE A 97 -17.06 2.25 -8.87
N GLU A 98 -16.16 2.34 -9.85
CA GLU A 98 -16.20 1.46 -11.01
C GLU A 98 -15.61 0.07 -10.73
N ARG A 99 -14.60 -0.01 -9.86
CA ARG A 99 -13.93 -1.28 -9.54
C ARG A 99 -14.86 -2.24 -8.81
N VAL A 100 -15.72 -1.77 -7.91
CA VAL A 100 -16.63 -2.63 -7.13
C VAL A 100 -17.64 -3.36 -8.01
N LYS A 101 -18.00 -2.83 -9.18
CA LYS A 101 -18.88 -3.50 -10.16
C LYS A 101 -18.29 -4.82 -10.67
N ASN A 102 -16.98 -5.01 -10.54
CA ASN A 102 -16.27 -6.22 -10.94
C ASN A 102 -15.89 -7.13 -9.77
N PHE A 103 -16.15 -6.72 -8.53
CA PHE A 103 -15.86 -7.54 -7.36
C PHE A 103 -16.83 -8.72 -7.27
N CYS A 104 -16.43 -9.77 -6.55
CA CYS A 104 -17.35 -10.83 -6.18
C CYS A 104 -18.42 -10.26 -5.24
N ASP A 105 -19.70 -10.51 -5.55
CA ASP A 105 -20.87 -10.03 -4.79
C ASP A 105 -21.85 -11.20 -4.55
N ASP A 106 -21.32 -12.30 -4.03
CA ASP A 106 -22.09 -13.51 -3.72
C ASP A 106 -22.12 -13.75 -2.19
N PRO A 107 -23.27 -13.60 -1.51
CA PRO A 107 -23.37 -13.86 -0.07
C PRO A 107 -22.92 -15.26 0.36
N ASP A 108 -23.02 -16.26 -0.52
CA ASP A 108 -22.60 -17.64 -0.22
C ASP A 108 -21.08 -17.79 -0.14
N MET A 109 -20.31 -16.76 -0.51
CA MET A 109 -18.85 -16.74 -0.39
C MET A 109 -18.36 -17.00 1.03
N ILE A 110 -19.18 -16.70 2.04
CA ILE A 110 -18.85 -16.95 3.45
C ILE A 110 -18.64 -18.44 3.76
N ASN A 111 -19.18 -19.32 2.91
CA ASN A 111 -19.12 -20.77 3.05
C ASN A 111 -18.13 -21.43 2.07
N TRP A 112 -17.44 -20.65 1.24
CA TRP A 112 -16.50 -21.19 0.26
C TRP A 112 -15.17 -21.56 0.91
N SER A 113 -14.48 -22.56 0.33
CA SER A 113 -13.10 -22.87 0.69
C SER A 113 -12.18 -21.69 0.36
N LEU A 114 -11.04 -21.61 1.06
CA LEU A 114 -10.03 -20.59 0.79
C LEU A 114 -9.52 -20.68 -0.66
N GLU A 115 -9.39 -21.89 -1.21
CA GLU A 115 -9.02 -22.10 -2.62
C GLU A 115 -10.03 -21.45 -3.58
N LYS A 116 -11.33 -21.62 -3.33
CA LYS A 116 -12.36 -20.97 -4.15
C LYS A 116 -12.35 -19.45 -4.00
N LEU A 117 -12.12 -18.93 -2.78
CA LEU A 117 -12.02 -17.50 -2.52
C LEU A 117 -10.81 -16.84 -3.22
N LEU A 118 -9.71 -17.57 -3.36
CA LEU A 118 -8.53 -17.12 -4.12
C LEU A 118 -8.78 -17.05 -5.63
N ASN A 119 -9.73 -17.84 -6.13
CA ASN A 119 -10.06 -17.94 -7.56
C ASN A 119 -11.35 -17.18 -7.93
N THR A 120 -11.72 -16.17 -7.14
CA THR A 120 -12.83 -15.25 -7.43
C THR A 120 -12.62 -14.44 -8.70
N LYS A 121 -13.70 -13.89 -9.27
CA LYS A 121 -13.69 -13.09 -10.50
C LYS A 121 -12.66 -11.95 -10.47
N ASP A 122 -12.49 -11.29 -9.32
CA ASP A 122 -11.55 -10.19 -9.13
C ASP A 122 -10.14 -10.63 -8.74
N ARG A 123 -9.85 -11.94 -8.74
CA ARG A 123 -8.52 -12.59 -8.60
C ARG A 123 -7.68 -11.96 -7.49
N THR A 124 -8.25 -11.94 -6.28
CA THR A 124 -7.65 -11.27 -5.12
C THR A 124 -7.56 -12.20 -3.92
N THR A 125 -6.51 -12.01 -3.11
CA THR A 125 -6.32 -12.72 -1.83
C THR A 125 -7.17 -12.15 -0.69
N GLN A 126 -7.88 -11.04 -0.92
CA GLN A 126 -8.54 -10.29 0.13
C GLN A 126 -9.79 -11.00 0.68
N TRP A 127 -10.54 -11.72 -0.15
CA TRP A 127 -11.69 -12.51 0.31
C TRP A 127 -11.25 -13.66 1.22
N ALA A 128 -10.24 -14.43 0.80
CA ALA A 128 -9.63 -15.47 1.63
C ALA A 128 -9.02 -14.90 2.93
N SER A 129 -8.39 -13.72 2.85
CA SER A 129 -7.88 -13.02 4.04
C SER A 129 -9.00 -12.68 5.03
N ALA A 130 -10.13 -12.14 4.56
CA ALA A 130 -11.28 -11.85 5.41
C ALA A 130 -11.83 -13.14 6.06
N ALA A 131 -11.96 -14.21 5.29
CA ALA A 131 -12.43 -15.50 5.80
C ALA A 131 -11.53 -16.04 6.94
N ILE A 132 -10.21 -15.98 6.79
CA ILE A 132 -9.24 -16.39 7.82
C ILE A 132 -9.42 -15.57 9.10
N LEU A 133 -9.46 -14.24 8.98
CA LEU A 133 -9.61 -13.32 10.12
C LEU A 133 -10.94 -13.53 10.85
N LEU A 134 -11.97 -13.94 10.12
CA LEU A 134 -13.30 -14.24 10.62
C LEU A 134 -13.47 -15.70 11.07
N GLY A 135 -12.40 -16.48 11.18
CA GLY A 135 -12.41 -17.80 11.81
C GLY A 135 -12.41 -19.01 10.87
N ASN A 136 -12.18 -18.83 9.56
CA ASN A 136 -11.85 -19.97 8.70
C ASN A 136 -10.48 -20.55 9.13
N ASN A 137 -10.43 -21.87 9.38
CA ASN A 137 -9.25 -22.57 9.89
C ASN A 137 -8.57 -23.47 8.86
N GLU A 138 -9.03 -23.45 7.60
CA GLU A 138 -8.29 -24.09 6.51
C GLU A 138 -6.86 -23.53 6.47
N ILE A 139 -5.90 -24.40 6.15
CA ILE A 139 -4.49 -24.03 5.99
C ILE A 139 -4.13 -24.24 4.54
N ILE A 140 -3.70 -23.17 3.87
CA ILE A 140 -3.12 -23.25 2.54
C ILE A 140 -1.61 -23.36 2.69
N GLN A 141 -1.05 -24.52 2.34
CA GLN A 141 0.39 -24.72 2.24
C GLN A 141 0.97 -23.87 1.11
N ASN A 142 2.18 -23.33 1.30
CA ASN A 142 2.85 -22.44 0.33
C ASN A 142 1.98 -21.23 -0.08
N SER A 143 1.21 -20.70 0.87
CA SER A 143 0.30 -19.59 0.60
C SER A 143 1.02 -18.29 0.23
N GLU A 144 0.36 -17.49 -0.60
CA GLU A 144 0.85 -16.15 -0.97
C GLU A 144 1.12 -15.28 0.26
N PRO A 145 2.09 -14.34 0.21
CA PRO A 145 2.49 -13.53 1.37
C PRO A 145 1.34 -12.86 2.11
N LYS A 146 0.30 -12.39 1.40
CA LYS A 146 -0.86 -11.72 2.01
C LYS A 146 -1.80 -12.67 2.76
N ILE A 147 -1.83 -13.95 2.39
CA ILE A 147 -2.57 -14.98 3.12
C ILE A 147 -1.82 -15.35 4.39
N ARG A 148 -0.49 -15.56 4.30
CA ARG A 148 0.37 -15.78 5.47
C ARG A 148 0.22 -14.65 6.49
N LEU A 149 0.24 -13.40 6.04
CA LEU A 149 0.03 -12.23 6.89
C LEU A 149 -1.32 -12.26 7.64
N SER A 150 -2.37 -12.86 7.06
CA SER A 150 -3.67 -12.99 7.72
C SER A 150 -3.65 -14.02 8.85
N TYR A 151 -2.91 -15.13 8.69
CA TYR A 151 -2.69 -16.07 9.79
C TYR A 151 -1.85 -15.44 10.90
N GLU A 152 -0.72 -14.82 10.54
CA GLU A 152 0.18 -14.14 11.48
C GLU A 152 -0.57 -13.05 12.28
N ALA A 153 -1.39 -12.25 11.60
CA ALA A 153 -2.25 -11.25 12.23
C ALA A 153 -3.19 -11.86 13.26
N ARG A 154 -3.92 -12.91 12.88
CA ARG A 154 -4.87 -13.59 13.77
C ARG A 154 -4.16 -14.16 14.98
N GLU A 155 -3.06 -14.87 14.78
CA GLU A 155 -2.26 -15.47 15.85
C GLU A 155 -1.69 -14.41 16.80
N HIS A 156 -1.11 -13.34 16.26
CA HIS A 156 -0.59 -12.23 17.04
C HIS A 156 -1.68 -11.60 17.90
N TRP A 157 -2.82 -11.27 17.31
CA TRP A 157 -3.93 -10.65 18.03
C TRP A 157 -4.38 -11.52 19.21
N TYR A 158 -4.63 -12.82 18.99
CA TYR A 158 -5.04 -13.73 20.07
C TYR A 158 -3.95 -13.93 21.12
N LYS A 159 -2.67 -14.03 20.72
CA LYS A 159 -1.54 -14.12 21.64
C LYS A 159 -1.46 -12.90 22.57
N ARG A 160 -1.58 -11.70 22.01
CA ARG A 160 -1.53 -10.44 22.77
C ARG A 160 -2.71 -10.31 23.72
N ARG A 161 -3.92 -10.68 23.28
CA ARG A 161 -5.12 -10.65 24.13
C ARG A 161 -5.07 -11.65 25.29
N ARG A 162 -4.54 -12.85 25.07
CA ARG A 162 -4.27 -13.81 26.18
C ARG A 162 -3.31 -13.24 27.23
N GLN A 163 -2.41 -12.34 26.83
CA GLN A 163 -1.49 -11.64 27.72
C GLN A 163 -2.06 -10.33 28.29
N LYS A 164 -3.35 -10.02 28.05
CA LYS A 164 -4.00 -8.74 28.37
C LYS A 164 -3.27 -7.52 27.78
N LYS A 165 -2.61 -7.71 26.63
CA LYS A 165 -1.90 -6.66 25.89
C LYS A 165 -2.66 -6.29 24.61
N TYR A 166 -2.37 -5.10 24.11
CA TYR A 166 -2.77 -4.67 22.77
C TYR A 166 -1.85 -5.27 21.70
N TRP A 167 -2.34 -5.34 20.46
CA TRP A 167 -1.49 -5.71 19.32
C TRP A 167 -0.45 -4.62 19.08
N GLU A 168 0.73 -5.05 18.63
CA GLU A 168 1.84 -4.19 18.24
C GLU A 168 1.75 -3.84 16.75
N GLU A 169 2.04 -2.58 16.45
CA GLU A 169 2.16 -2.05 15.11
C GLU A 169 3.37 -2.63 14.36
N GLN A 170 3.31 -2.54 13.03
CA GLN A 170 4.38 -2.96 12.13
C GLN A 170 4.60 -1.87 11.10
N HIS A 171 5.83 -1.74 10.61
CA HIS A 171 6.19 -0.85 9.51
C HIS A 171 6.16 -1.59 8.16
N ASP A 172 5.88 -0.85 7.09
CA ASP A 172 5.80 -1.39 5.74
C ASP A 172 7.19 -1.84 5.26
N LEU A 173 7.45 -3.16 5.34
CA LEU A 173 8.72 -3.76 4.96
C LEU A 173 9.00 -3.64 3.46
N THR A 174 7.97 -3.52 2.63
CA THR A 174 8.10 -3.32 1.19
C THR A 174 8.68 -1.93 0.90
N ILE A 175 8.07 -0.90 1.50
CA ILE A 175 8.56 0.47 1.39
C ILE A 175 9.96 0.59 1.98
N LEU A 176 10.24 -0.06 3.11
CA LEU A 176 11.59 -0.11 3.68
C LEU A 176 12.61 -0.74 2.71
N ALA A 177 12.27 -1.87 2.08
CA ALA A 177 13.16 -2.53 1.13
C ALA A 177 13.41 -1.67 -0.12
N GLN A 178 12.38 -1.01 -0.64
CA GLN A 178 12.48 -0.07 -1.76
C GLN A 178 13.34 1.16 -1.39
N ALA A 179 13.13 1.73 -0.21
CA ALA A 179 13.90 2.85 0.32
C ALA A 179 15.39 2.49 0.45
N MET A 180 15.69 1.33 1.02
CA MET A 180 17.05 0.82 1.19
C MET A 180 17.74 0.58 -0.16
N CYS A 181 17.05 -0.06 -1.10
CA CYS A 181 17.59 -0.28 -2.46
C CYS A 181 17.85 1.05 -3.17
N TYR A 182 16.91 1.99 -3.11
CA TYR A 182 17.06 3.32 -3.68
C TYR A 182 18.27 4.08 -3.12
N LEU A 183 18.49 4.03 -1.79
CA LEU A 183 19.64 4.67 -1.16
C LEU A 183 20.96 4.05 -1.62
N SER A 184 21.04 2.72 -1.76
CA SER A 184 22.25 2.08 -2.29
C SER A 184 22.48 2.43 -3.77
N LEU A 185 21.42 2.48 -4.58
CA LEU A 185 21.50 2.93 -5.98
C LEU A 185 22.01 4.38 -6.11
N LEU A 186 21.58 5.28 -5.21
CA LEU A 186 22.08 6.65 -5.17
C LEU A 186 23.58 6.73 -4.85
N LYS A 187 24.06 5.85 -3.98
CA LYS A 187 25.46 5.77 -3.57
C LYS A 187 26.36 4.99 -4.53
N GLU A 188 25.82 4.50 -5.64
CA GLU A 188 26.52 3.61 -6.58
C GLU A 188 27.00 2.31 -5.93
N GLU A 189 26.40 1.93 -4.81
CA GLU A 189 26.61 0.61 -4.22
C GLU A 189 25.87 -0.39 -5.10
N GLY A 190 26.55 -1.43 -5.59
CA GLY A 190 25.91 -2.47 -6.39
C GLY A 190 24.75 -3.09 -5.61
N THR A 191 23.54 -3.10 -6.20
CA THR A 191 22.34 -3.64 -5.53
C THR A 191 21.79 -4.84 -6.27
N ARG A 192 21.33 -5.85 -5.52
CA ARG A 192 20.39 -6.85 -6.01
C ARG A 192 19.05 -6.61 -5.32
N TYR A 193 18.00 -6.40 -6.09
CA TYR A 193 16.63 -6.27 -5.61
C TYR A 193 15.76 -7.30 -6.31
N THR A 194 15.09 -8.14 -5.53
CA THR A 194 14.19 -9.17 -6.04
C THR A 194 12.76 -8.82 -5.64
N PRO A 195 11.88 -8.47 -6.60
CA PRO A 195 10.50 -8.12 -6.28
C PRO A 195 9.78 -9.33 -5.66
N GLY A 196 9.27 -9.14 -4.44
CA GLY A 196 8.61 -10.17 -3.65
C GLY A 196 7.12 -10.29 -3.94
N HIS A 197 6.45 -9.18 -4.27
CA HIS A 197 5.02 -9.16 -4.57
C HIS A 197 4.63 -8.02 -5.52
N ALA A 198 3.34 -7.98 -5.89
CA ALA A 198 2.82 -7.09 -6.93
C ALA A 198 3.04 -5.59 -6.65
N GLU A 199 3.18 -5.16 -5.39
CA GLU A 199 3.41 -3.73 -5.07
C GLU A 199 4.87 -3.31 -5.36
N ASP A 200 5.79 -4.26 -5.53
CA ASP A 200 7.17 -4.00 -5.93
C ASP A 200 7.31 -3.70 -7.43
N TYR A 201 6.30 -4.04 -8.23
CA TYR A 201 6.41 -4.01 -9.69
C TYR A 201 6.86 -2.65 -10.23
N CYS A 202 6.21 -1.55 -9.83
CA CYS A 202 6.53 -0.23 -10.37
C CYS A 202 7.99 0.17 -10.07
N PHE A 203 8.44 -0.07 -8.83
CA PHE A 203 9.82 0.18 -8.41
C PHE A 203 10.79 -0.72 -9.19
N ALA A 204 10.56 -2.04 -9.16
CA ALA A 204 11.40 -3.02 -9.84
C ALA A 204 11.51 -2.73 -11.34
N ARG A 205 10.39 -2.35 -11.97
CA ARG A 205 10.33 -2.04 -13.40
C ARG A 205 11.07 -0.76 -13.74
N ALA A 206 10.96 0.28 -12.91
CA ALA A 206 11.67 1.54 -13.11
C ALA A 206 13.18 1.32 -13.17
N PHE A 207 13.71 0.51 -12.26
CA PHE A 207 15.14 0.24 -12.13
C PHE A 207 15.64 -0.96 -12.94
N GLY A 208 14.76 -1.61 -13.72
CA GLY A 208 15.14 -2.73 -14.60
C GLY A 208 15.40 -4.06 -13.88
N PHE A 209 14.92 -4.22 -12.65
CA PHE A 209 14.96 -5.50 -11.92
C PHE A 209 13.93 -6.52 -12.41
N ILE A 210 12.93 -6.06 -13.16
CA ILE A 210 11.93 -6.90 -13.83
C ILE A 210 11.52 -6.25 -15.16
N THR A 211 11.25 -7.07 -16.16
CA THR A 211 10.68 -6.63 -17.45
C THR A 211 9.15 -6.50 -17.38
N LYS A 212 8.56 -5.84 -18.38
CA LYS A 212 7.09 -5.80 -18.54
C LYS A 212 6.49 -7.20 -18.62
N GLY A 213 7.07 -8.06 -19.46
CA GLY A 213 6.57 -9.42 -19.71
C GLY A 213 6.62 -10.29 -18.46
N GLU A 214 7.73 -10.26 -17.72
CA GLU A 214 7.84 -10.96 -16.44
C GLU A 214 6.83 -10.44 -15.41
N GLY A 215 6.63 -9.12 -15.33
CA GLY A 215 5.64 -8.53 -14.43
C GLY A 215 4.21 -8.93 -14.76
N GLU A 216 3.86 -9.03 -16.04
CA GLU A 216 2.54 -9.46 -16.50
C GLU A 216 2.26 -10.93 -16.17
N ILE A 217 3.26 -11.81 -16.33
CA ILE A 217 3.16 -13.23 -15.98
C ILE A 217 3.07 -13.40 -14.46
N LYS A 218 3.94 -12.71 -13.71
CA LYS A 218 4.08 -12.88 -12.27
C LYS A 218 2.97 -12.20 -11.47
N TYR A 219 2.44 -11.07 -11.98
CA TYR A 219 1.45 -10.23 -11.30
C TYR A 219 0.30 -9.82 -12.24
N PRO A 220 -0.46 -10.77 -12.79
CA PRO A 220 -1.51 -10.47 -13.79
C PRO A 220 -2.63 -9.61 -13.22
N ASN A 221 -2.82 -9.62 -11.90
CA ASN A 221 -3.81 -8.79 -11.21
C ASN A 221 -3.55 -7.29 -11.38
N LEU A 222 -2.29 -6.87 -11.67
CA LEU A 222 -1.90 -5.46 -11.86
C LEU A 222 -2.64 -4.72 -12.97
N ARG A 223 -3.31 -5.42 -13.89
CA ARG A 223 -4.14 -4.81 -14.93
C ARG A 223 -5.48 -4.26 -14.41
N GLY A 224 -5.98 -4.74 -13.28
CA GLY A 224 -7.27 -4.35 -12.68
C GLY A 224 -7.16 -3.53 -11.40
N HIS A 225 -6.00 -2.90 -11.14
CA HIS A 225 -5.79 -2.05 -9.96
C HIS A 225 -6.31 -0.62 -10.18
N GLU A 226 -5.84 0.34 -9.37
CA GLU A 226 -6.13 1.77 -9.48
C GLU A 226 -5.89 2.31 -10.90
N SER A 227 -4.86 1.78 -11.56
CA SER A 227 -4.67 1.82 -13.00
C SER A 227 -4.30 0.42 -13.50
N ASP A 228 -4.28 0.21 -14.82
CA ASP A 228 -3.48 -0.89 -15.40
C ASP A 228 -2.01 -0.55 -15.18
N ARG A 229 -1.45 -0.95 -14.03
CA ARG A 229 -0.07 -0.59 -13.62
C ARG A 229 0.98 -1.11 -14.61
N ILE A 230 0.69 -2.19 -15.33
CA ILE A 230 1.60 -2.73 -16.35
C ILE A 230 1.70 -1.75 -17.52
N ILE A 231 0.58 -1.22 -18.00
CA ILE A 231 0.55 -0.28 -19.13
C ILE A 231 0.95 1.13 -18.68
N GLU A 232 0.43 1.58 -17.54
CA GLU A 232 0.68 2.90 -16.98
C GLU A 232 2.18 3.11 -16.74
N MET A 233 2.88 2.13 -16.17
CA MET A 233 4.32 2.25 -15.93
C MET A 233 5.11 2.47 -17.24
N GLU A 234 4.77 1.76 -18.32
CA GLU A 234 5.44 1.93 -19.62
C GLU A 234 5.15 3.31 -20.25
N LYS A 235 3.88 3.75 -20.20
CA LYS A 235 3.48 5.08 -20.65
C LYS A 235 4.32 6.15 -19.96
N GLN A 236 4.41 6.08 -18.63
CA GLN A 236 5.09 7.12 -17.86
C GLN A 236 6.62 7.07 -17.97
N LEU A 237 7.23 5.89 -18.13
CA LEU A 237 8.63 5.79 -18.51
C LEU A 237 8.89 6.42 -19.90
N GLY A 238 7.98 6.24 -20.85
CA GLY A 238 8.01 6.91 -22.16
C GLY A 238 7.90 8.43 -22.05
N ASN A 239 6.97 8.94 -21.23
CA ASN A 239 6.83 10.37 -20.94
C ASN A 239 8.10 10.94 -20.33
N LEU A 240 8.70 10.26 -19.35
CA LEU A 240 9.95 10.68 -18.71
C LEU A 240 11.10 10.80 -19.72
N LYS A 241 11.29 9.78 -20.57
CA LYS A 241 12.32 9.77 -21.62
C LYS A 241 12.12 10.90 -22.63
N SER A 242 10.86 11.16 -22.99
CA SER A 242 10.47 12.21 -23.93
C SER A 242 10.38 13.59 -23.30
N ARG A 243 10.75 13.75 -22.02
CA ARG A 243 10.64 14.99 -21.23
C ARG A 243 9.22 15.58 -21.21
N ARG A 244 8.20 14.73 -21.31
CA ARG A 244 6.79 15.10 -21.15
C ARG A 244 6.40 15.05 -19.67
N LEU A 245 5.29 15.72 -19.35
CA LEU A 245 4.68 15.65 -18.02
C LEU A 245 4.29 14.19 -17.70
N ILE A 246 4.54 13.78 -16.45
CA ILE A 246 4.08 12.50 -15.91
C ILE A 246 2.65 12.71 -15.41
N ASP A 247 1.67 12.18 -16.13
CA ASP A 247 0.24 12.42 -15.88
C ASP A 247 -0.44 11.30 -15.07
N SER A 248 0.34 10.49 -14.36
CA SER A 248 -0.18 9.36 -13.59
C SER A 248 -0.87 9.79 -12.30
N ASN A 249 -1.98 9.12 -12.01
CA ASN A 249 -2.66 9.18 -10.71
C ASN A 249 -2.27 8.00 -9.80
N ASP A 250 -1.50 7.03 -10.30
CA ASP A 250 -1.09 5.87 -9.50
C ASP A 250 0.12 6.21 -8.63
N HIS A 251 -0.12 6.17 -7.33
CA HIS A 251 0.86 6.53 -6.31
C HIS A 251 2.14 5.68 -6.36
N ARG A 252 2.07 4.39 -6.73
CA ARG A 252 3.26 3.52 -6.86
C ARG A 252 4.07 3.87 -8.11
N VAL A 253 3.40 4.26 -9.20
CA VAL A 253 4.07 4.73 -10.43
C VAL A 253 4.79 6.05 -10.17
N VAL A 254 4.13 7.02 -9.53
CA VAL A 254 4.73 8.32 -9.19
C VAL A 254 5.92 8.15 -8.24
N GLN A 255 5.81 7.30 -7.21
CA GLN A 255 6.91 6.98 -6.30
C GLN A 255 8.13 6.44 -7.05
N ALA A 256 7.93 5.41 -7.87
CA ALA A 256 9.01 4.74 -8.60
C ALA A 256 9.71 5.68 -9.60
N ILE A 257 8.94 6.45 -10.37
CA ILE A 257 9.48 7.37 -11.38
C ILE A 257 10.23 8.53 -10.72
N SER A 258 9.73 9.04 -9.60
CA SER A 258 10.41 10.10 -8.84
C SER A 258 11.78 9.64 -8.34
N MET A 259 11.85 8.45 -7.72
CA MET A 259 13.12 7.85 -7.27
C MET A 259 14.07 7.61 -8.46
N TYR A 260 13.56 7.01 -9.54
CA TYR A 260 14.34 6.75 -10.75
C TYR A 260 14.90 8.04 -11.36
N TYR A 261 14.10 9.11 -11.40
CA TYR A 261 14.53 10.40 -11.92
C TYR A 261 15.73 10.95 -11.14
N VAL A 262 15.69 10.89 -9.80
CA VAL A 262 16.80 11.37 -8.96
C VAL A 262 18.07 10.57 -9.23
N VAL A 263 18.00 9.23 -9.22
CA VAL A 263 19.17 8.37 -9.50
C VAL A 263 19.79 8.70 -10.85
N ASN A 264 18.97 8.82 -11.91
CA ASN A 264 19.47 9.06 -13.26
C ASN A 264 19.88 10.52 -13.55
N ASN A 265 19.55 11.46 -12.66
CA ASN A 265 19.91 12.87 -12.81
C ASN A 265 20.77 13.39 -11.66
N LYS A 266 21.35 12.50 -10.84
CA LYS A 266 22.17 12.85 -9.67
C LYS A 266 23.26 13.88 -9.95
N ALA A 267 23.96 13.78 -11.09
CA ALA A 267 25.03 14.71 -11.45
C ALA A 267 24.49 16.11 -11.72
N LYS A 268 23.35 16.22 -12.40
CA LYS A 268 22.67 17.51 -12.66
C LYS A 268 22.12 18.11 -11.38
N ILE A 269 21.57 17.27 -10.49
CA ILE A 269 21.09 17.72 -9.18
C ILE A 269 22.27 18.24 -8.35
N LYS A 270 23.39 17.51 -8.30
CA LYS A 270 24.60 17.92 -7.58
C LYS A 270 25.18 19.24 -8.11
N ASP A 271 25.25 19.41 -9.44
CA ASP A 271 25.67 20.67 -10.08
C ASP A 271 24.72 21.83 -9.78
N ALA A 272 23.41 21.59 -9.76
CA ALA A 272 22.45 22.61 -9.40
C ALA A 272 22.60 23.06 -7.93
N LEU A 273 22.79 22.10 -7.00
CA LEU A 273 23.00 22.37 -5.59
C LEU A 273 24.31 23.14 -5.34
N SER A 274 25.40 22.81 -6.05
CA SER A 274 26.67 23.55 -5.93
C SER A 274 26.58 24.99 -6.46
N LYS A 275 25.60 25.28 -7.33
CA LYS A 275 25.28 26.62 -7.84
C LYS A 275 24.31 27.41 -6.95
N GLY A 276 24.04 26.93 -5.73
CA GLY A 276 23.24 27.65 -4.74
C GLY A 276 21.75 27.28 -4.71
N MET A 277 21.31 26.30 -5.51
CA MET A 277 19.97 25.72 -5.34
C MET A 277 19.88 25.00 -3.98
N ASN A 278 18.82 25.24 -3.22
CA ASN A 278 18.54 24.44 -2.03
C ASN A 278 17.78 23.15 -2.36
N VAL A 279 17.80 22.19 -1.44
CA VAL A 279 17.21 20.86 -1.68
C VAL A 279 15.69 20.95 -1.84
N GLU A 280 15.04 21.87 -1.13
CA GLU A 280 13.61 22.11 -1.20
C GLU A 280 13.18 22.62 -2.59
N GLU A 281 13.98 23.47 -3.23
CA GLU A 281 13.80 23.88 -4.62
C GLU A 281 14.01 22.71 -5.59
N ALA A 282 15.04 21.89 -5.36
CA ALA A 282 15.28 20.70 -6.18
C ALA A 282 14.07 19.74 -6.14
N ILE A 283 13.52 19.49 -4.96
CA ILE A 283 12.30 18.68 -4.78
C ILE A 283 11.10 19.31 -5.51
N ARG A 284 10.87 20.63 -5.38
CA ARG A 284 9.78 21.31 -6.10
C ARG A 284 9.92 21.17 -7.63
N ARG A 285 11.14 21.27 -8.17
CA ARG A 285 11.40 21.04 -9.61
C ARG A 285 11.13 19.60 -10.04
N ILE A 286 11.39 18.63 -9.17
CA ILE A 286 11.05 17.21 -9.41
C ILE A 286 9.53 17.05 -9.39
N GLN A 287 8.84 17.56 -8.36
CA GLN A 287 7.39 17.52 -8.23
C GLN A 287 6.68 18.16 -9.43
N GLY A 288 7.21 19.27 -9.96
CA GLY A 288 6.68 19.94 -11.15
C GLY A 288 6.73 19.12 -12.45
N LYS A 289 7.30 17.90 -12.42
CA LYS A 289 7.23 16.94 -13.53
C LYS A 289 5.99 16.05 -13.49
N PHE A 290 5.24 16.08 -12.40
CA PHE A 290 4.08 15.23 -12.17
C PHE A 290 2.83 16.10 -12.13
N SER A 291 1.76 15.67 -12.78
CA SER A 291 0.45 16.32 -12.65
C SER A 291 -0.10 16.16 -11.24
N ASN A 292 0.16 15.02 -10.60
CA ASN A 292 -0.42 14.62 -9.32
C ASN A 292 0.65 14.13 -8.33
N PRO A 293 1.63 14.96 -7.93
CA PRO A 293 2.72 14.54 -7.05
C PRO A 293 2.23 14.13 -5.64
N CYS A 294 1.08 14.63 -5.20
CA CYS A 294 0.54 14.34 -3.88
C CYS A 294 -0.06 12.93 -3.75
N CYS A 295 -0.38 12.24 -4.85
CA CYS A 295 -1.01 10.90 -4.77
C CYS A 295 -0.16 9.88 -4.00
N VAL A 296 1.16 10.09 -3.93
CA VAL A 296 2.10 9.25 -3.16
C VAL A 296 1.72 9.11 -1.68
N SER A 297 1.00 10.07 -1.10
CA SER A 297 0.55 10.03 0.30
C SER A 297 -0.37 8.86 0.60
N LYS A 298 -1.04 8.31 -0.42
CA LYS A 298 -1.93 7.15 -0.29
C LYS A 298 -1.24 5.93 0.34
N SER A 299 0.04 5.72 0.05
CA SER A 299 0.83 4.63 0.68
C SER A 299 2.06 5.10 1.42
N TRP A 300 2.60 6.28 1.12
CA TRP A 300 3.83 6.78 1.73
C TRP A 300 3.73 8.29 2.02
N PRO A 301 3.07 8.68 3.13
CA PRO A 301 2.84 10.09 3.49
C PRO A 301 4.11 10.95 3.52
N GLN A 302 5.21 10.40 4.03
CA GLN A 302 6.50 11.10 4.12
C GLN A 302 7.40 10.93 2.89
N PHE A 303 6.88 10.46 1.74
CA PHE A 303 7.68 10.15 0.55
C PHE A 303 8.57 11.30 0.09
N TRP A 304 8.01 12.51 -0.04
CA TRP A 304 8.78 13.67 -0.52
C TRP A 304 9.83 14.13 0.49
N LYS A 305 9.56 14.01 1.80
CA LYS A 305 10.56 14.27 2.84
C LYS A 305 11.68 13.23 2.84
N PHE A 306 11.34 11.96 2.59
CA PHE A 306 12.34 10.91 2.38
C PHE A 306 13.23 11.20 1.16
N LEU A 307 12.64 11.66 0.05
CA LEU A 307 13.39 12.04 -1.15
C LEU A 307 14.28 13.27 -0.91
N GLU A 308 13.81 14.22 -0.12
CA GLU A 308 14.60 15.38 0.29
C GLU A 308 15.80 14.95 1.14
N TYR A 309 15.56 14.10 2.15
CA TYR A 309 16.59 13.50 2.99
C TYR A 309 17.61 12.72 2.16
N SER A 310 17.18 11.90 1.21
CA SER A 310 18.09 11.14 0.36
C SER A 310 19.00 12.06 -0.45
N ILE A 311 18.48 13.18 -0.97
CA ILE A 311 19.28 14.19 -1.69
C ILE A 311 20.32 14.84 -0.77
N ARG A 312 19.92 15.21 0.45
CA ARG A 312 20.83 15.81 1.44
C ARG A 312 22.00 14.87 1.80
N ILE A 313 21.76 13.57 1.87
CA ILE A 313 22.82 12.61 2.23
C ILE A 313 23.83 12.43 1.11
N PHE A 314 23.40 12.27 -0.15
CA PHE A 314 24.38 12.01 -1.23
C PHE A 314 25.18 13.25 -1.63
N GLN A 315 24.74 14.45 -1.21
CA GLN A 315 25.54 15.66 -1.33
C GLN A 315 26.79 15.62 -0.42
N LYS A 316 26.69 14.98 0.75
CA LYS A 316 27.79 14.84 1.71
C LYS A 316 28.77 13.78 1.27
#